data_AF-A0A7R9QZ38-F1
#
_entry.id   AF-A0A7R9QZ38-F1
#
_cell.length_a   1.000
_cell.length_b   1.000
_cell.length_c   1.000
_cell.angle_alpha   90.00
_cell.angle_beta   90.00
_cell.angle_gamma   90.00
#
_symmetry.space_group_name_H-M   'P 1'
#
loop_
_entity.id
_entity.type
_entity.pdbx_description
1 polymer ?
#
loop_
_entity_poly.entity_id
_entity_poly.type
_entity_poly.pdbx_seq_one_letter_code
_entity_poly.pdbx_strand_id
1 'polypeptide(L)'
;VRDNIHAFGGDKDQITIFGESAGSWSTSLHILSPLSRGLFKRAIMESGAQLYYKERPILNASEALSQAKEMAKHFNCSEDQWLQCLIQLSAEDINNYPKISAFPVEGTEFLPVKAQTAFRDGLYNQGLLLKDFTDLVQQSDALQQQSNSLLNLTYQSKNAVHTGCMEETMGICHGSDVEFVFGSPIVWRNTNTLLDMKFSLEIMQMWTQFAKTGVPSSDWPTFIDNANNTIRIKNLNPNTTTPVMYNPFDTTCDGIWEHYYE
;
A
#
# COMPACT_ATOMS: atom_id res chain seq x y z
N VAL A 1 16.60 8.24 -8.36
CA VAL A 1 17.30 7.61 -7.21
C VAL A 1 18.41 6.67 -7.68
N ARG A 2 18.09 5.60 -8.43
CA ARG A 2 19.06 4.59 -8.90
C ARG A 2 20.35 5.16 -9.51
N ASP A 3 20.24 6.20 -10.34
CA ASP A 3 21.41 6.77 -11.01
C ASP A 3 22.33 7.58 -10.07
N ASN A 4 21.80 8.16 -8.99
CA ASN A 4 22.48 9.20 -8.22
C ASN A 4 22.69 8.86 -6.74
N ILE A 5 22.02 7.84 -6.19
CA ILE A 5 22.01 7.60 -4.74
C ILE A 5 23.39 7.25 -4.17
N HIS A 6 24.29 6.73 -5.01
CA HIS A 6 25.68 6.47 -4.66
C HIS A 6 26.45 7.73 -4.23
N ALA A 7 26.11 8.91 -4.78
CA ALA A 7 26.70 10.18 -4.40
C ALA A 7 26.38 10.59 -2.96
N PHE A 8 25.33 10.00 -2.37
CA PHE A 8 24.89 10.23 -0.99
C PHE A 8 25.25 9.06 -0.07
N GLY A 9 26.07 8.11 -0.53
CA GLY A 9 26.48 6.93 0.22
C GLY A 9 25.45 5.79 0.27
N GLY A 10 24.37 5.87 -0.53
CA GLY A 10 23.39 4.79 -0.62
C GLY A 10 23.73 3.77 -1.72
N ASP A 11 23.21 2.56 -1.57
CA ASP A 11 23.38 1.47 -2.53
C ASP A 11 22.20 1.42 -3.52
N LYS A 12 22.50 1.60 -4.81
CA LYS A 12 21.51 1.60 -5.90
C LYS A 12 20.85 0.24 -6.13
N ASP A 13 21.45 -0.84 -5.62
CA ASP A 13 20.96 -2.21 -5.74
C ASP A 13 20.23 -2.69 -4.47
N GLN A 14 20.14 -1.83 -3.44
CA GLN A 14 19.36 -2.05 -2.21
C GLN A 14 18.27 -0.99 -2.01
N ILE A 15 17.66 -0.53 -3.10
CA ILE A 15 16.55 0.43 -3.05
C ILE A 15 15.28 -0.29 -2.59
N THR A 16 14.63 0.23 -1.55
CA THR A 16 13.29 -0.19 -1.13
C THR A 16 12.31 0.96 -1.35
N ILE A 17 11.21 0.69 -2.06
CA ILE A 17 10.09 1.64 -2.15
C ILE A 17 9.04 1.28 -1.11
N PHE A 18 8.39 2.27 -0.54
CA PHE A 18 7.26 2.06 0.35
C PHE A 18 6.27 3.20 0.23
N GLY A 19 5.03 2.92 0.58
CA GLY A 19 4.03 3.96 0.67
C GLY A 19 2.75 3.46 1.33
N GLU A 20 1.96 4.44 1.73
CA GLU A 20 0.70 4.27 2.43
C GLU A 20 -0.46 4.72 1.52
N SER A 21 -1.62 4.07 1.64
CA SER A 21 -2.82 4.40 0.87
C SER A 21 -2.57 4.40 -0.65
N ALA A 22 -2.82 5.53 -1.34
CA ALA A 22 -2.49 5.72 -2.75
C ALA A 22 -0.99 5.54 -3.06
N GLY A 23 -0.10 5.81 -2.10
CA GLY A 23 1.34 5.50 -2.21
C GLY A 23 1.60 3.99 -2.19
N SER A 24 0.84 3.24 -1.41
CA SER A 24 0.88 1.77 -1.42
C SER A 24 0.36 1.20 -2.74
N TRP A 25 -0.73 1.77 -3.27
CA TRP A 25 -1.21 1.40 -4.61
C TRP A 25 -0.15 1.67 -5.67
N SER A 26 0.47 2.86 -5.65
CA SER A 26 1.55 3.21 -6.56
C SER A 26 2.71 2.21 -6.46
N THR A 27 3.08 1.82 -5.24
CA THR A 27 4.09 0.78 -4.97
C THR A 27 3.70 -0.56 -5.63
N SER A 28 2.45 -1.00 -5.46
CA SER A 28 1.94 -2.22 -6.09
C SER A 28 1.96 -2.16 -7.63
N LEU A 29 1.71 -0.99 -8.22
CA LEU A 29 1.78 -0.81 -9.66
C LEU A 29 3.21 -0.79 -10.17
N HIS A 30 4.16 -0.24 -9.41
CA HIS A 30 5.59 -0.31 -9.75
C HIS A 30 6.13 -1.75 -9.68
N ILE A 31 5.57 -2.62 -8.83
CA ILE A 31 5.90 -4.05 -8.81
C ILE A 31 5.46 -4.73 -10.11
N LEU A 32 4.31 -4.34 -10.65
CA LEU A 32 3.73 -4.89 -11.87
C LEU A 32 4.33 -4.31 -13.16
N SER A 33 4.71 -3.03 -13.12
CA SER A 33 5.09 -2.30 -14.32
C SER A 33 6.41 -2.83 -14.91
N PRO A 34 6.46 -3.16 -16.21
CA PRO A 34 7.71 -3.49 -16.88
C PRO A 34 8.67 -2.30 -16.91
N LEU A 35 8.17 -1.06 -16.93
CA LEU A 35 8.98 0.15 -16.94
C LEU A 35 9.73 0.38 -15.61
N SER A 36 9.26 -0.24 -14.54
CA SER A 36 9.87 -0.12 -13.21
C SER A 36 10.81 -1.29 -12.87
N ARG A 37 10.95 -2.25 -13.79
CA ARG A 37 11.73 -3.47 -13.58
C ARG A 37 13.20 -3.15 -13.34
N GLY A 38 13.74 -3.66 -12.23
CA GLY A 38 15.14 -3.47 -11.86
C GLY A 38 15.46 -2.08 -11.30
N LEU A 39 14.46 -1.22 -11.06
CA LEU A 39 14.68 0.11 -10.47
C LEU A 39 14.75 0.08 -8.93
N PHE A 40 14.15 -0.94 -8.32
CA PHE A 40 14.15 -1.16 -6.88
C PHE A 40 14.28 -2.65 -6.56
N LYS A 41 14.65 -2.95 -5.32
CA LYS A 41 14.96 -4.29 -4.80
C LYS A 41 13.85 -4.85 -3.90
N ARG A 42 13.11 -4.00 -3.19
CA ARG A 42 12.02 -4.43 -2.27
C ARG A 42 10.90 -3.40 -2.24
N ALA A 43 9.72 -3.85 -1.81
CA ALA A 43 8.54 -3.01 -1.63
C ALA A 43 7.87 -3.25 -0.27
N ILE A 44 7.38 -2.18 0.36
CA ILE A 44 6.49 -2.24 1.53
C ILE A 44 5.19 -1.51 1.16
N MET A 45 4.05 -2.09 1.53
CA MET A 45 2.73 -1.64 1.13
C MET A 45 1.85 -1.48 2.36
N GLU A 46 1.52 -0.25 2.73
CA GLU A 46 0.77 0.11 3.94
C GLU A 46 -0.68 0.46 3.57
N SER A 47 -1.65 -0.22 4.21
CA SER A 47 -3.08 0.11 4.09
C SER A 47 -3.62 0.16 2.65
N GLY A 48 -3.12 -0.72 1.77
CA GLY A 48 -3.69 -0.89 0.43
C GLY A 48 -2.84 -1.75 -0.51
N ALA A 49 -3.49 -2.52 -1.37
CA ALA A 49 -2.86 -3.21 -2.49
C ALA A 49 -3.82 -3.14 -3.68
N GLN A 50 -3.37 -2.66 -4.84
CA GLN A 50 -4.25 -2.52 -6.00
C GLN A 50 -4.40 -3.85 -6.76
N LEU A 51 -4.83 -4.88 -6.03
CA LEU A 51 -5.00 -6.24 -6.50
C LEU A 51 -6.48 -6.58 -6.68
N TYR A 52 -7.34 -6.12 -5.77
CA TYR A 52 -8.74 -6.51 -5.78
C TYR A 52 -9.60 -5.48 -5.05
N TYR A 53 -9.88 -4.34 -5.69
CA TYR A 53 -10.82 -3.36 -5.12
C TYR A 53 -11.93 -3.03 -6.13
N LYS A 54 -13.06 -3.75 -6.03
CA LYS A 54 -14.24 -3.56 -6.88
C LYS A 54 -14.79 -2.13 -6.82
N GLU A 55 -14.56 -1.41 -5.72
CA GLU A 55 -15.07 -0.06 -5.49
C GLU A 55 -14.13 1.05 -5.97
N ARG A 56 -12.88 0.73 -6.31
CA ARG A 56 -11.86 1.72 -6.76
C ARG A 56 -11.13 1.19 -8.00
N PRO A 57 -11.83 1.06 -9.13
CA PRO A 57 -11.31 0.40 -10.31
C PRO A 57 -10.13 1.20 -10.90
N ILE A 58 -9.10 0.47 -11.32
CA ILE A 58 -8.18 0.96 -12.34
C ILE A 58 -9.04 1.24 -13.59
N LEU A 59 -8.98 2.46 -14.11
CA LEU A 59 -9.76 2.84 -15.28
C LEU A 59 -9.21 2.11 -16.51
N ASN A 60 -10.09 1.65 -17.40
CA ASN A 60 -9.59 1.26 -18.71
C ASN A 60 -9.30 2.49 -19.58
N ALA A 61 -8.43 2.33 -20.58
CA ALA A 61 -8.02 3.43 -21.45
C ALA A 61 -9.19 4.16 -22.14
N SER A 62 -10.28 3.44 -22.47
CA SER A 62 -11.46 4.04 -23.11
C SER A 62 -12.24 4.93 -22.14
N GLU A 63 -12.41 4.48 -20.89
CA GLU A 63 -13.07 5.27 -19.83
C GLU A 63 -12.27 6.51 -19.50
N ALA A 64 -10.95 6.38 -19.33
CA ALA A 64 -10.05 7.51 -19.08
C ALA A 64 -10.11 8.53 -20.21
N LEU A 65 -10.11 8.08 -21.47
CA LEU A 65 -10.26 8.95 -22.64
C LEU A 65 -11.63 9.64 -22.67
N SER A 66 -12.70 8.94 -22.30
CA SER A 66 -14.04 9.52 -22.22
C SER A 66 -14.09 10.63 -21.17
N GLN A 67 -13.52 10.41 -19.99
CA GLN A 67 -13.46 11.42 -18.93
C GLN A 67 -12.62 12.64 -19.35
N ALA A 68 -11.48 12.42 -20.02
CA ALA A 68 -10.67 13.52 -20.55
C ALA A 68 -11.43 14.36 -21.59
N LYS A 69 -12.22 13.73 -22.47
CA LYS A 69 -13.07 14.43 -23.43
C LYS A 69 -14.25 15.15 -22.78
N GLU A 70 -14.81 14.63 -21.70
CA GLU A 70 -15.82 15.35 -20.91
C GLU A 70 -15.24 16.62 -20.27
N MET A 71 -14.02 16.54 -19.74
CA MET A 71 -13.31 17.71 -19.22
C MET A 71 -13.04 18.74 -20.32
N ALA A 72 -12.57 18.30 -21.49
CA ALA A 72 -12.37 19.18 -22.64
C ALA A 72 -13.67 19.92 -23.04
N LYS A 73 -14.80 19.22 -23.07
CA LYS A 73 -16.12 19.83 -23.35
C LYS A 73 -16.51 20.85 -22.29
N HIS A 74 -16.23 20.59 -21.02
CA HIS A 74 -16.50 21.53 -19.92
C HIS A 74 -15.77 22.87 -20.11
N PHE A 75 -14.52 22.83 -20.58
CA PHE A 75 -13.71 24.02 -20.86
C PHE A 75 -13.87 24.57 -22.28
N ASN A 76 -14.90 24.15 -23.02
CA ASN A 76 -15.17 24.56 -24.41
C ASN A 76 -14.00 24.33 -25.37
N CYS A 77 -13.17 23.31 -25.10
CA CYS A 77 -12.11 22.90 -26.01
C CYS A 77 -12.70 22.23 -27.26
N SER A 78 -12.17 22.54 -28.45
CA SER A 78 -12.61 21.91 -29.70
C SER A 78 -12.18 20.44 -29.79
N GLU A 79 -12.98 19.59 -30.46
CA GLU A 79 -12.69 18.15 -30.55
C GLU A 79 -11.41 17.80 -31.32
N ASP A 80 -10.91 18.69 -32.18
CA ASP A 80 -9.68 18.52 -32.96
C ASP A 80 -8.43 19.03 -32.24
N GLN A 81 -8.57 19.87 -31.22
CA GLN A 81 -7.45 20.49 -30.48
C GLN A 81 -7.62 20.37 -28.96
N TRP A 82 -8.45 19.44 -28.50
CA TRP A 82 -8.85 19.34 -27.10
C TRP A 82 -7.66 19.15 -26.15
N LEU A 83 -6.66 18.36 -26.56
CA LEU A 83 -5.47 18.11 -25.73
C LEU A 83 -4.65 19.39 -25.53
N GLN A 84 -4.40 20.15 -26.59
CA GLN A 84 -3.63 21.39 -26.58
C GLN A 84 -4.35 22.46 -25.75
N CYS A 85 -5.68 22.53 -25.88
CA CYS A 85 -6.51 23.38 -25.04
C CYS A 85 -6.42 23.01 -23.56
N LEU A 86 -6.56 21.71 -23.21
CA LEU A 86 -6.44 21.26 -21.82
C LEU A 86 -5.05 21.54 -21.21
N ILE A 87 -3.97 21.40 -22.00
CA ILE A 87 -2.59 21.69 -21.56
C ILE A 87 -2.40 23.19 -21.24
N GLN A 88 -3.19 24.07 -21.86
CA GLN A 88 -3.13 25.51 -21.64
C GLN A 88 -3.97 26.00 -20.44
N LEU A 89 -4.79 25.12 -19.85
CA LEU A 89 -5.56 25.47 -18.66
C LEU A 89 -4.65 25.75 -17.47
N SER A 90 -5.09 26.65 -16.59
CA SER A 90 -4.38 26.87 -15.34
C SER A 90 -4.56 25.67 -14.41
N ALA A 91 -3.62 25.48 -13.48
CA ALA A 91 -3.77 24.47 -12.43
C ALA A 91 -5.04 24.72 -11.58
N GLU A 92 -5.44 25.97 -11.40
CA GLU A 92 -6.66 26.34 -10.68
C GLU A 92 -7.91 25.87 -11.42
N ASP A 93 -7.98 26.07 -12.74
CA ASP A 93 -9.08 25.58 -13.57
C ASP A 93 -9.20 24.05 -13.46
N ILE A 94 -8.07 23.35 -13.59
CA ILE A 94 -8.01 21.88 -13.48
C ILE A 94 -8.47 21.42 -12.09
N ASN A 95 -8.01 22.07 -11.03
CA ASN A 95 -8.37 21.71 -9.64
C ASN A 95 -9.84 21.99 -9.32
N ASN A 96 -10.43 23.01 -9.94
CA ASN A 96 -11.84 23.36 -9.76
C ASN A 96 -12.78 22.48 -10.60
N TYR A 97 -12.26 21.61 -11.47
CA TYR A 97 -13.06 20.67 -12.24
C TYR A 97 -13.66 19.59 -11.33
N PRO A 98 -15.00 19.50 -11.19
CA PRO A 98 -15.65 18.71 -10.15
C PRO A 98 -15.59 17.19 -10.36
N LYS A 99 -15.14 16.73 -11.54
CA LYS A 99 -15.07 15.31 -11.91
C LYS A 99 -13.64 14.85 -12.18
N ILE A 100 -12.64 15.55 -11.65
CA ILE A 100 -11.26 15.10 -11.84
C ILE A 100 -11.10 13.71 -11.19
N SER A 101 -10.68 12.74 -11.99
CA SER A 101 -10.47 11.36 -11.58
C SER A 101 -9.01 11.01 -11.83
N ALA A 102 -8.23 10.91 -10.74
CA ALA A 102 -6.80 10.67 -10.80
C ALA A 102 -6.45 9.20 -10.48
N PHE A 103 -7.27 8.26 -10.96
CA PHE A 103 -6.99 6.84 -10.79
C PHE A 103 -6.04 6.32 -11.88
N PRO A 104 -5.20 5.31 -11.57
CA PRO A 104 -4.37 4.64 -12.56
C PRO A 104 -5.18 4.06 -13.72
N VAL A 105 -4.54 3.97 -14.90
CA VAL A 105 -5.16 3.48 -16.15
C VAL A 105 -4.47 2.21 -16.65
N GLU A 106 -5.25 1.17 -16.91
CA GLU A 106 -4.79 -0.08 -17.53
C GLU A 106 -4.79 0.00 -19.07
N GLY A 107 -3.99 -0.87 -19.70
CA GLY A 107 -3.76 -0.85 -21.15
C GLY A 107 -2.79 0.25 -21.60
N THR A 108 -1.95 0.73 -20.67
CA THR A 108 -0.89 1.71 -20.92
C THR A 108 0.47 1.03 -20.99
N GLU A 109 1.51 1.72 -21.46
CA GLU A 109 2.88 1.18 -21.42
C GLU A 109 3.34 0.88 -19.98
N PHE A 110 2.90 1.68 -19.02
CA PHE A 110 3.20 1.49 -17.60
C PHE A 110 2.45 0.29 -17.01
N LEU A 111 1.18 0.10 -17.37
CA LEU A 111 0.34 -1.01 -16.91
C LEU A 111 -0.34 -1.70 -18.12
N PRO A 112 0.36 -2.60 -18.81
CA PRO A 112 -0.08 -3.13 -20.11
C PRO A 112 -1.24 -4.12 -20.00
N VAL A 113 -1.35 -4.82 -18.86
CA VAL A 113 -2.44 -5.75 -18.56
C VAL A 113 -3.03 -5.42 -17.20
N LYS A 114 -4.24 -5.91 -16.94
CA LYS A 114 -4.91 -5.72 -15.64
C LYS A 114 -4.02 -6.21 -14.51
N ALA A 115 -4.04 -5.52 -13.38
CA ALA A 115 -3.23 -5.90 -12.22
C ALA A 115 -3.45 -7.37 -11.80
N GLN A 116 -4.70 -7.84 -11.79
CA GLN A 116 -5.06 -9.24 -11.49
C GLN A 116 -4.44 -10.22 -12.49
N THR A 117 -4.50 -9.88 -13.78
CA THR A 117 -3.91 -10.71 -14.84
C THR A 117 -2.40 -10.76 -14.70
N ALA A 118 -1.76 -9.63 -14.42
CA ALA A 118 -0.32 -9.57 -14.20
C ALA A 118 0.12 -10.43 -13.01
N PHE A 119 -0.60 -10.39 -11.89
CA PHE A 119 -0.30 -11.22 -10.73
C PHE A 119 -0.52 -12.71 -11.00
N ARG A 120 -1.70 -13.08 -11.51
CA ARG A 120 -2.05 -14.46 -11.87
C ARG A 120 -1.03 -15.09 -12.81
N ASP A 121 -0.60 -14.34 -13.84
CA ASP A 121 0.28 -14.85 -14.89
C ASP A 121 1.77 -14.72 -14.51
N GLY A 122 2.09 -14.29 -13.28
CA GLY A 122 3.47 -14.15 -12.83
C GLY A 122 4.23 -12.98 -13.46
N LEU A 123 3.52 -12.03 -14.06
CA LEU A 123 4.07 -10.87 -14.78
C LEU A 123 4.38 -9.70 -13.83
N TYR A 124 5.13 -9.98 -12.77
CA TYR A 124 5.61 -8.97 -11.82
C TYR A 124 7.12 -9.09 -11.64
N ASN A 125 7.72 -8.07 -11.05
CA ASN A 125 9.15 -8.05 -10.79
C ASN A 125 9.50 -9.03 -9.65
N GLN A 126 10.11 -10.17 -10.00
CA GLN A 126 10.41 -11.25 -9.07
C GLN A 126 11.50 -10.87 -8.04
N GLY A 127 11.34 -11.34 -6.80
CA GLY A 127 12.27 -11.09 -5.69
C GLY A 127 12.11 -9.73 -4.99
N LEU A 128 11.06 -8.96 -5.34
CA LEU A 128 10.73 -7.67 -4.72
C LEU A 128 9.68 -7.76 -3.61
N LEU A 129 8.99 -8.89 -3.53
CA LEU A 129 7.94 -9.18 -2.58
C LEU A 129 8.48 -10.18 -1.54
N LEU A 130 7.96 -10.11 -0.32
CA LEU A 130 8.02 -11.25 0.59
C LEU A 130 7.48 -12.46 -0.17
N LYS A 131 8.24 -13.57 -0.23
CA LYS A 131 7.81 -14.82 -0.87
C LYS A 131 6.40 -15.21 -0.40
N ASP A 132 6.14 -15.01 0.90
CA ASP A 132 4.86 -15.28 1.52
C ASP A 132 3.72 -14.39 1.00
N PHE A 133 3.99 -13.13 0.60
CA PHE A 133 3.01 -12.27 -0.06
C PHE A 133 2.68 -12.77 -1.46
N THR A 134 3.69 -13.22 -2.22
CA THR A 134 3.49 -13.77 -3.56
C THR A 134 2.66 -15.07 -3.51
N ASP A 135 2.99 -15.96 -2.59
CA ASP A 135 2.26 -17.22 -2.40
C ASP A 135 0.81 -16.94 -1.91
N LEU A 136 0.63 -15.92 -1.06
CA LEU A 136 -0.67 -15.49 -0.55
C LEU A 136 -1.54 -14.85 -1.63
N VAL A 137 -0.99 -14.01 -2.50
CA VAL A 137 -1.71 -13.43 -3.63
C VAL A 137 -2.17 -14.51 -4.61
N GLN A 138 -1.29 -15.47 -4.95
CA GLN A 138 -1.65 -16.61 -5.81
C GLN A 138 -2.80 -17.46 -5.24
N GLN A 139 -2.83 -17.64 -3.93
CA GLN A 139 -3.95 -18.32 -3.26
C GLN A 139 -5.21 -17.43 -3.20
N SER A 140 -5.07 -16.12 -2.96
CA SER A 140 -6.20 -15.17 -2.91
C SER A 140 -6.91 -15.00 -4.26
N ASP A 141 -6.18 -15.09 -5.38
CA ASP A 141 -6.72 -15.03 -6.75
C ASP A 141 -7.60 -16.25 -7.06
N ALA A 142 -7.31 -17.42 -6.46
CA ALA A 142 -8.20 -18.57 -6.52
C ALA A 142 -9.50 -18.38 -5.71
N LEU A 143 -9.56 -17.35 -4.84
CA LEU A 143 -10.57 -17.22 -3.79
C LEU A 143 -11.39 -15.92 -3.85
N GLN A 144 -11.09 -14.97 -4.76
CA GLN A 144 -11.84 -13.70 -4.91
C GLN A 144 -11.89 -12.82 -3.63
N GLN A 145 -10.85 -12.83 -2.81
CA GLN A 145 -10.85 -12.21 -1.47
C GLN A 145 -10.24 -10.79 -1.41
N GLN A 146 -10.63 -10.04 -0.37
CA GLN A 146 -10.43 -8.60 -0.22
C GLN A 146 -9.23 -8.16 0.66
N SER A 147 -8.60 -9.03 1.46
CA SER A 147 -7.51 -8.61 2.35
C SER A 147 -6.31 -9.55 2.28
N ASN A 148 -5.17 -9.02 1.82
CA ASN A 148 -3.91 -9.74 1.65
C ASN A 148 -2.81 -9.18 2.58
N SER A 149 -3.18 -8.85 3.82
CA SER A 149 -2.27 -8.21 4.78
C SER A 149 -1.40 -9.24 5.51
N LEU A 150 -0.08 -9.07 5.45
CA LEU A 150 0.86 -9.83 6.28
C LEU A 150 1.03 -9.21 7.68
N LEU A 151 0.61 -7.97 7.86
CA LEU A 151 0.84 -7.22 9.08
C LEU A 151 -0.42 -6.44 9.44
N ASN A 152 -0.71 -6.41 10.73
CA ASN A 152 -1.91 -5.78 11.27
C ASN A 152 -1.54 -4.92 12.47
N LEU A 153 -1.94 -3.65 12.46
CA LEU A 153 -1.72 -2.71 13.56
C LEU A 153 -2.95 -2.68 14.46
N THR A 154 -2.81 -3.09 15.72
CA THR A 154 -3.89 -3.02 16.73
C THR A 154 -3.53 -2.17 17.94
N TYR A 155 -2.40 -1.46 17.88
CA TYR A 155 -2.03 -0.49 18.90
C TYR A 155 -2.63 0.89 18.62
N GLN A 156 -3.48 1.36 19.53
CA GLN A 156 -3.95 2.74 19.55
C GLN A 156 -3.17 3.52 20.61
N SER A 157 -2.34 4.47 20.18
CA SER A 157 -1.66 5.37 21.12
C SER A 157 -2.66 6.34 21.75
N LYS A 158 -2.49 6.59 23.05
CA LYS A 158 -3.30 7.56 23.80
C LYS A 158 -3.02 9.01 23.42
N ASN A 159 -1.86 9.25 22.80
CA ASN A 159 -1.36 10.58 22.48
C ASN A 159 -1.06 10.75 20.98
N ALA A 160 -1.36 9.73 20.17
CA ALA A 160 -1.25 9.84 18.73
C ALA A 160 -2.12 11.00 18.25
N VAL A 161 -1.56 11.80 17.36
CA VAL A 161 -2.37 12.79 16.66
C VAL A 161 -3.33 11.98 15.80
N HIS A 162 -4.63 12.11 16.02
CA HIS A 162 -5.65 11.52 15.16
C HIS A 162 -5.63 12.18 13.77
N THR A 163 -4.57 11.96 13.00
CA THR A 163 -4.50 12.39 11.61
C THR A 163 -5.51 11.57 10.83
N GLY A 164 -6.73 12.11 10.69
CA GLY A 164 -7.78 11.54 9.85
C GLY A 164 -9.02 11.02 10.58
N CYS A 165 -9.03 10.89 11.92
CA CYS A 165 -10.25 10.59 12.67
C CYS A 165 -10.76 11.81 13.43
N MET A 166 -12.06 12.05 13.31
CA MET A 166 -12.74 13.17 13.97
C MET A 166 -13.14 12.82 15.42
N GLU A 167 -13.21 11.53 15.78
CA GLU A 167 -13.71 11.04 17.08
C GLU A 167 -12.88 9.88 17.63
N GLU A 168 -12.72 9.81 18.96
CA GLU A 168 -12.00 8.74 19.68
C GLU A 168 -12.62 7.34 19.47
N THR A 169 -13.92 7.28 19.16
CA THR A 169 -14.70 6.05 18.91
C THR A 169 -14.30 5.33 17.61
N MET A 170 -13.56 6.01 16.72
CA MET A 170 -13.17 5.47 15.41
C MET A 170 -11.99 4.48 15.49
N GLY A 171 -11.39 4.30 16.67
CA GLY A 171 -10.29 3.37 16.87
C GLY A 171 -8.99 3.84 16.19
N ILE A 172 -8.30 2.92 15.51
CA ILE A 172 -7.03 3.19 14.82
C ILE A 172 -7.34 3.68 13.40
N CYS A 173 -6.83 4.87 13.08
CA CYS A 173 -7.13 5.53 11.82
C CYS A 173 -6.29 4.98 10.68
N HIS A 174 -6.85 5.09 9.47
CA HIS A 174 -6.11 4.94 8.23
C HIS A 174 -4.90 5.90 8.22
N GLY A 175 -3.70 5.35 8.05
CA GLY A 175 -2.43 6.09 8.08
C GLY A 175 -1.81 6.31 9.46
N SER A 176 -2.41 5.78 10.54
CA SER A 176 -1.84 5.88 11.90
C SER A 176 -0.49 5.16 12.05
N ASP A 177 -0.19 4.17 11.22
CA ASP A 177 1.10 3.48 11.20
C ASP A 177 2.26 4.40 10.75
N VAL A 178 2.00 5.35 9.85
CA VAL A 178 3.00 6.25 9.28
C VAL A 178 3.77 7.01 10.35
N GLU A 179 3.10 7.48 11.41
CA GLU A 179 3.76 8.24 12.47
C GLU A 179 4.82 7.41 13.22
N PHE A 180 4.55 6.11 13.42
CA PHE A 180 5.46 5.20 14.09
C PHE A 180 6.63 4.81 13.19
N VAL A 181 6.37 4.62 11.89
CA VAL A 181 7.40 4.33 10.87
C VAL A 181 8.41 5.48 10.75
N PHE A 182 7.96 6.73 10.84
CA PHE A 182 8.82 7.91 10.73
C PHE A 182 9.40 8.41 12.06
N GLY A 183 9.13 7.74 13.18
CA GLY A 183 9.75 8.10 14.45
C GLY A 183 9.12 9.28 15.18
N SER A 184 7.91 9.71 14.79
CA SER A 184 7.24 10.87 15.39
C SER A 184 7.17 10.80 16.93
N PRO A 185 6.81 9.67 17.56
CA PRO A 185 6.81 9.55 19.02
C PRO A 185 8.18 9.80 19.68
N ILE A 186 9.28 9.47 18.98
CA ILE A 186 10.66 9.63 19.47
C ILE A 186 11.14 11.08 19.34
N VAL A 187 10.64 11.80 18.34
CA VAL A 187 10.91 13.23 18.15
C VAL A 187 10.13 14.04 19.19
N TRP A 188 8.84 13.74 19.37
CA TRP A 188 7.94 14.47 20.26
C TRP A 188 7.79 13.79 21.63
N ARG A 189 8.91 13.59 22.32
CA ARG A 189 8.98 12.81 23.57
C ARG A 189 8.13 13.35 24.72
N ASN A 190 7.93 14.67 24.76
CA ASN A 190 7.19 15.31 25.83
C ASN A 190 5.68 15.12 25.71
N THR A 191 5.19 14.76 24.51
CA THR A 191 3.77 14.53 24.24
C THR A 191 3.46 13.05 24.07
N ASN A 192 4.45 12.16 24.04
CA ASN A 192 4.28 10.72 23.78
C ASN A 192 4.70 9.88 24.99
N THR A 193 4.08 8.71 25.15
CA THR A 193 4.45 7.80 26.23
C THR A 193 5.75 7.04 25.91
N LEU A 194 6.39 6.48 26.94
CA LEU A 194 7.52 5.57 26.74
C LEU A 194 7.14 4.33 25.92
N LEU A 195 5.87 3.91 25.97
CA LEU A 195 5.37 2.80 25.18
C LEU A 195 5.32 3.17 23.70
N ASP A 196 4.79 4.36 23.36
CA ASP A 196 4.74 4.86 21.97
C ASP A 196 6.15 4.98 21.36
N MET A 197 7.10 5.49 22.15
CA MET A 197 8.50 5.61 21.73
C MET A 197 9.14 4.24 21.45
N LYS A 198 8.92 3.26 22.35
CA LYS A 198 9.43 1.89 22.17
C LYS A 198 8.81 1.22 20.96
N PHE A 199 7.50 1.37 20.80
CA PHE A 199 6.77 0.80 19.68
C PHE A 199 7.25 1.41 18.34
N SER A 200 7.39 2.73 18.27
CA SER A 200 7.97 3.40 17.09
C SER A 200 9.38 2.91 16.76
N LEU A 201 10.23 2.69 17.77
CA LEU A 201 11.57 2.11 17.55
C LEU A 201 11.51 0.70 16.96
N GLU A 202 10.59 -0.14 17.45
CA GLU A 202 10.39 -1.50 16.95
C GLU A 202 9.93 -1.49 15.48
N ILE A 203 8.95 -0.66 15.15
CA ILE A 203 8.45 -0.48 13.77
C ILE A 203 9.57 0.01 12.84
N MET A 204 10.30 1.05 13.24
CA MET A 204 11.45 1.54 12.46
C MET A 204 12.50 0.45 12.23
N GLN A 205 12.79 -0.36 13.25
CA GLN A 205 13.73 -1.48 13.12
C GLN A 205 13.21 -2.51 12.12
N MET A 206 11.94 -2.89 12.20
CA MET A 206 11.33 -3.84 11.27
C MET A 206 11.40 -3.35 9.81
N TRP A 207 11.02 -2.10 9.54
CA TRP A 207 11.04 -1.51 8.19
C TRP A 207 12.46 -1.44 7.65
N THR A 208 13.41 -0.97 8.46
CA THR A 208 14.80 -0.82 8.01
C THR A 208 15.50 -2.16 7.87
N GLN A 209 15.19 -3.15 8.71
CA GLN A 209 15.73 -4.49 8.61
C GLN A 209 15.20 -5.22 7.38
N PHE A 210 13.90 -5.05 7.06
CA PHE A 210 13.34 -5.51 5.80
C PHE A 210 14.00 -4.83 4.59
N ALA A 211 14.15 -3.51 4.63
CA ALA A 211 14.79 -2.77 3.54
C ALA A 211 16.22 -3.26 3.26
N LYS A 212 16.97 -3.63 4.32
CA LYS A 212 18.33 -4.19 4.22
C LYS A 212 18.36 -5.64 3.77
N THR A 213 17.53 -6.50 4.35
CA THR A 213 17.70 -7.96 4.28
C THR A 213 16.57 -8.69 3.57
N GLY A 214 15.38 -8.09 3.49
CA GLY A 214 14.15 -8.74 3.01
C GLY A 214 13.39 -9.48 4.09
N VAL A 215 13.87 -9.46 5.34
CA VAL A 215 13.21 -10.06 6.51
C VAL A 215 13.07 -8.98 7.58
N PRO A 216 11.85 -8.65 8.05
CA PRO A 216 11.66 -7.56 9.01
C PRO A 216 12.22 -7.85 10.41
N SER A 217 12.14 -9.09 10.88
CA SER A 217 12.61 -9.48 12.21
C SER A 217 12.95 -10.97 12.28
N SER A 218 13.72 -11.40 13.27
CA SER A 218 14.09 -12.81 13.44
C SER A 218 12.90 -13.72 13.77
N ASP A 219 11.86 -13.16 14.38
CA ASP A 219 10.61 -13.82 14.74
C ASP A 219 9.51 -13.62 13.69
N TRP A 220 9.87 -13.15 12.49
CA TRP A 220 8.94 -12.96 11.39
C TRP A 220 8.33 -14.31 10.96
N PRO A 221 7.01 -14.51 11.12
CA PRO A 221 6.40 -15.83 10.94
C PRO A 221 6.31 -16.22 9.47
N THR A 222 6.18 -17.51 9.18
CA THR A 222 5.67 -17.95 7.86
C THR A 222 4.17 -17.68 7.83
N PHE A 223 3.73 -16.86 6.87
CA PHE A 223 2.34 -16.40 6.80
C PHE A 223 1.39 -17.47 6.28
N ILE A 224 1.86 -18.53 5.63
CA ILE A 224 0.99 -19.59 5.09
C ILE A 224 1.20 -20.87 5.87
N ASP A 225 0.14 -21.31 6.56
CA ASP A 225 0.07 -22.60 7.23
C ASP A 225 -0.73 -23.57 6.36
N ASN A 226 -0.02 -24.27 5.47
CA ASN A 226 -0.61 -25.24 4.54
C ASN A 226 -1.27 -26.44 5.25
N ALA A 227 -0.87 -26.75 6.49
CA ALA A 227 -1.42 -27.90 7.21
C ALA A 227 -2.83 -27.61 7.72
N ASN A 228 -3.06 -26.36 8.15
CA ASN A 228 -4.34 -25.91 8.70
C ASN A 228 -5.15 -25.07 7.73
N ASN A 229 -4.62 -24.81 6.53
CA ASN A 229 -5.21 -23.91 5.55
C ASN A 229 -5.48 -22.52 6.19
N THR A 230 -4.49 -21.94 6.87
CA THR A 230 -4.63 -20.62 7.53
C THR A 230 -3.50 -19.67 7.15
N ILE A 231 -3.77 -18.37 7.26
CA ILE A 231 -2.78 -17.30 7.14
C ILE A 231 -2.42 -16.78 8.53
N ARG A 232 -1.14 -16.70 8.88
CA ARG A 232 -0.69 -16.02 10.11
C ARG A 232 -0.51 -14.56 9.81
N ILE A 233 -0.98 -13.65 10.65
CA ILE A 233 -0.74 -12.22 10.51
C ILE A 233 0.09 -11.75 11.69
N LYS A 234 1.16 -10.99 11.43
CA LYS A 234 1.93 -10.38 12.52
C LYS A 234 1.11 -9.24 13.09
N ASN A 235 0.61 -9.42 14.32
CA ASN A 235 -0.05 -8.37 15.07
C ASN A 235 1.00 -7.44 15.68
N LEU A 236 0.94 -6.17 15.32
CA LEU A 236 1.74 -5.11 15.91
C LEU A 236 0.96 -4.47 17.04
N ASN A 237 1.22 -4.93 18.25
CA ASN A 237 0.72 -4.30 19.44
C ASN A 237 1.71 -4.55 20.59
N PRO A 238 2.29 -3.49 21.18
CA PRO A 238 3.31 -3.65 22.21
C PRO A 238 2.76 -4.27 23.51
N ASN A 239 1.43 -4.40 23.63
CA ASN A 239 0.77 -5.09 24.74
C ASN A 239 0.51 -6.58 24.48
N THR A 240 0.76 -7.08 23.26
CA THR A 240 0.51 -8.49 22.88
C THR A 240 1.74 -9.09 22.21
N THR A 241 2.07 -10.35 22.50
CA THR A 241 3.24 -11.02 21.91
C THR A 241 2.89 -12.10 20.90
N THR A 242 1.62 -12.49 20.81
CA THR A 242 1.17 -13.60 19.99
C THR A 242 0.70 -13.11 18.61
N PRO A 243 1.20 -13.69 17.50
CA PRO A 243 0.64 -13.42 16.18
C PRO A 243 -0.82 -13.88 16.11
N VAL A 244 -1.65 -13.14 15.36
CA VAL A 244 -3.05 -13.49 15.16
C VAL A 244 -3.13 -14.51 14.01
N MET A 245 -3.76 -15.64 14.27
CA MET A 245 -4.03 -16.65 13.24
C MET A 245 -5.32 -16.28 12.54
N TYR A 246 -5.27 -16.11 11.23
CA TYR A 246 -6.42 -15.82 10.39
C TYR A 246 -6.69 -17.01 9.46
N ASN A 247 -7.93 -17.48 9.39
CA ASN A 247 -8.32 -18.41 8.35
C ASN A 247 -8.95 -17.63 7.18
N PRO A 248 -8.25 -17.41 6.06
CA PRO A 248 -8.86 -16.75 4.90
C PRO A 248 -10.00 -17.57 4.29
N PHE A 249 -10.04 -18.88 4.51
CA PHE A 249 -11.08 -19.76 3.99
C PHE A 249 -12.35 -19.73 4.85
N ASP A 250 -12.34 -18.98 5.96
CA ASP A 250 -13.52 -18.76 6.77
C ASP A 250 -14.35 -17.60 6.20
N THR A 251 -15.51 -17.93 5.64
CA THR A 251 -16.38 -16.97 4.94
C THR A 251 -17.08 -15.98 5.85
N THR A 252 -16.97 -16.14 7.16
CA THR A 252 -17.63 -15.26 8.15
C THR A 252 -16.74 -14.11 8.62
N CYS A 253 -15.43 -14.12 8.31
CA CYS A 253 -14.46 -13.19 8.89
C CYS A 253 -14.39 -13.23 10.43
N ASP A 254 -14.90 -14.30 11.07
CA ASP A 254 -15.06 -14.40 12.52
C ASP A 254 -13.73 -14.36 13.29
N GLY A 255 -12.57 -14.56 12.65
CA GLY A 255 -11.28 -14.43 13.33
C GLY A 255 -10.69 -13.01 13.39
N ILE A 256 -11.09 -12.10 12.49
CA ILE A 256 -10.52 -10.75 12.45
C ILE A 256 -11.25 -9.86 13.44
N TRP A 257 -12.59 -9.83 13.43
CA TRP A 257 -13.34 -8.86 14.23
C TRP A 257 -13.62 -9.31 15.67
N GLU A 258 -13.64 -10.62 15.95
CA GLU A 258 -13.92 -11.14 17.31
C GLU A 258 -12.83 -10.81 18.33
N HIS A 259 -11.61 -10.47 17.90
CA HIS A 259 -10.51 -10.05 18.80
C HIS A 259 -10.34 -8.52 18.90
N TYR A 260 -11.17 -7.73 18.21
CA TYR A 260 -11.05 -6.26 18.17
C TYR A 260 -11.92 -5.52 19.21
N TYR A 261 -12.84 -6.22 19.89
CA TYR A 261 -13.83 -5.62 20.77
C TYR A 261 -13.81 -6.16 22.22
N GLU A 262 -12.69 -6.71 22.70
CA GLU A 262 -12.49 -6.98 24.14
C GLU A 262 -11.65 -5.90 24.83
#